data_AF-A0AAD8JHT6-F1
#
_entry.id   AF-A0AAD8JHT6-F1
#
_cell.length_a   1.000
_cell.length_b   1.000
_cell.length_c   1.000
_cell.angle_alpha   90.00
_cell.angle_beta   90.00
_cell.angle_gamma   90.00
#
_symmetry.space_group_name_H-M   'P 1'
#
loop_
_entity.id
_entity.type
_entity.pdbx_description
1 polymer ?
#
loop_
_entity_poly.entity_id
_entity_poly.type
_entity_poly.pdbx_seq_one_letter_code
_entity_poly.pdbx_strand_id
1 'polypeptide(L)'
;MRWKHPTDLKVGDALTTCLDYALSHNVEHLSIDTGDLDDYPCKISFACLKTLHLRRCQNLPMMDYWTMPSLTSFYLEVVSIGNQILGFENLKELTLVENCTGRFHAETITINCLKLQSLTLNPVDRHTFIVSAPSLYYLSYCSRHVSALFARDGFPCKTQVYIDIRKNNGEFFKCYIDRPYLTLLKLVIQNFILMLKAASETPFLELSSETIEGLQMIYSQLSKYEHSSLGNLKILSLRGPGLFDMQPPRTNYVIDDIRNYVDF
;
A
#
# COMPACT_ATOMS: atom_id res chain seq x y z
N MET A 1 18.91 -11.34 45.73
CA MET A 1 18.29 -10.56 44.63
C MET A 1 16.79 -10.66 44.76
N ARG A 2 16.10 -9.56 45.06
CA ARG A 2 14.63 -9.53 45.13
C ARG A 2 14.09 -9.18 43.74
N TRP A 3 13.38 -10.11 43.12
CA TRP A 3 12.55 -9.81 41.95
C TRP A 3 11.43 -8.87 42.41
N LYS A 4 11.41 -7.64 41.88
CA LYS A 4 10.30 -6.71 42.09
C LYS A 4 9.13 -7.15 41.21
N HIS A 5 7.93 -7.13 41.78
CA HIS A 5 6.69 -7.42 41.06
C HIS A 5 6.49 -6.45 39.88
N PRO A 6 6.02 -6.93 38.72
CA PRO A 6 5.81 -6.12 37.53
C PRO A 6 4.42 -5.48 37.58
N THR A 7 4.29 -4.36 38.29
CA THR A 7 3.05 -3.55 38.24
C THR A 7 3.28 -2.06 38.00
N ASP A 8 4.54 -1.61 37.94
CA ASP A 8 4.88 -0.18 37.83
C ASP A 8 5.70 0.19 36.58
N LEU A 9 5.88 -0.73 35.62
CA LEU A 9 6.50 -0.37 34.33
C LEU A 9 5.51 0.48 33.54
N LYS A 10 5.84 1.75 33.33
CA LYS A 10 5.13 2.58 32.36
C LYS A 10 5.25 1.89 30.99
N VAL A 11 4.21 1.94 30.17
CA VAL A 11 4.15 1.24 28.87
C VAL A 11 5.37 1.56 27.98
N GLY A 12 5.95 2.75 28.08
CA GLY A 12 7.20 3.13 27.38
C GLY A 12 8.46 2.37 27.85
N ASP A 13 8.53 1.97 29.13
CA ASP A 13 9.67 1.24 29.68
C ASP A 13 9.71 -0.21 29.18
N ALA A 14 8.53 -0.82 29.00
CA ALA A 14 8.40 -2.20 28.51
C ALA A 14 8.83 -2.33 27.05
N LEU A 15 8.50 -1.34 26.21
CA LEU A 15 8.86 -1.34 24.80
C LEU A 15 10.36 -1.17 24.57
N THR A 16 10.96 -0.21 25.28
CA THR A 16 12.41 0.00 25.26
C THR A 16 13.15 -1.27 25.71
N THR A 17 12.66 -1.92 26.78
CA THR A 17 13.22 -3.21 27.26
C THR A 17 13.13 -4.30 26.18
N CYS A 18 12.01 -4.42 25.46
CA CYS A 18 11.87 -5.39 24.37
C CYS A 18 12.85 -5.13 23.23
N LEU A 19 13.07 -3.87 22.87
CA LEU A 19 14.01 -3.48 21.82
C LEU A 19 15.46 -3.72 22.25
N ASP A 20 15.83 -3.36 23.47
CA ASP A 20 17.15 -3.62 24.04
C ASP A 20 17.46 -5.12 24.12
N TYR A 21 16.46 -5.91 24.52
CA TYR A 21 16.56 -7.37 24.51
C TYR A 21 16.79 -7.88 23.08
N ALA A 22 16.01 -7.41 22.11
CA ALA A 22 16.14 -7.82 20.72
C ALA A 22 17.51 -7.46 20.12
N LEU A 23 18.04 -6.28 20.46
CA LEU A 23 19.39 -5.85 20.08
C LEU A 23 20.47 -6.74 20.70
N SER A 24 20.35 -7.04 21.99
CA SER A 24 21.37 -7.78 22.74
C SER A 24 21.41 -9.27 22.41
N HIS A 25 20.30 -9.83 21.91
CA HIS A 25 20.16 -11.28 21.67
C HIS A 25 20.09 -11.64 20.19
N ASN A 26 20.51 -10.75 19.29
CA ASN A 26 20.55 -10.99 17.84
C ASN A 26 19.20 -11.51 17.30
N VAL A 27 18.10 -10.94 17.77
CA VAL A 27 16.76 -11.39 17.37
C VAL A 27 16.59 -11.20 15.86
N GLU A 28 16.16 -12.27 15.19
CA GLU A 28 15.90 -12.25 13.74
C GLU A 28 14.47 -11.82 13.40
N HIS A 29 13.53 -12.00 14.33
CA HIS A 29 12.10 -11.76 14.14
C HIS A 29 11.53 -10.96 15.30
N LEU A 30 11.07 -9.73 15.04
CA LEU A 30 10.49 -8.85 16.04
C LEU A 30 9.09 -8.41 15.62
N SER A 31 8.14 -8.57 16.53
CA SER A 31 6.76 -8.10 16.36
C SER A 31 6.35 -7.30 17.58
N ILE A 32 5.94 -6.05 17.35
CA ILE A 32 5.47 -5.12 18.39
C ILE A 32 4.06 -4.68 17.99
N ASP A 33 3.08 -4.95 18.85
CA ASP A 33 1.66 -4.71 18.53
C ASP A 33 1.14 -3.34 19.01
N THR A 34 1.88 -2.70 19.91
CA THR A 34 1.57 -1.36 20.41
C THR A 34 2.78 -0.79 21.13
N GLY A 35 2.91 0.53 21.10
CA GLY A 35 4.00 1.21 21.77
C GLY A 35 4.17 2.67 21.35
N ASP A 36 4.85 3.45 22.17
CA ASP A 36 5.32 4.80 21.85
C ASP A 36 6.84 4.79 21.82
N LEU A 37 7.43 5.20 20.69
CA LEU A 37 8.87 5.20 20.45
C LEU A 37 9.47 6.60 20.36
N ASP A 38 8.77 7.64 20.85
CA ASP A 38 9.27 9.03 20.78
C ASP A 38 10.64 9.21 21.47
N ASP A 39 10.84 8.50 22.59
CA ASP A 39 12.07 8.55 23.39
C ASP A 39 13.15 7.53 22.96
N TYR A 40 12.85 6.64 22.00
CA TYR A 40 13.81 5.62 21.59
C TYR A 40 14.90 6.24 20.71
N PRO A 41 16.19 5.94 20.95
CA PRO A 41 17.29 6.62 20.26
C PRO A 41 17.13 6.60 18.74
N CYS A 42 17.27 7.77 18.12
CA CYS A 42 17.02 7.96 16.68
C CYS A 42 17.83 7.00 15.80
N LYS A 43 19.01 6.56 16.25
CA LYS A 43 19.86 5.63 15.52
C LYS A 43 19.66 4.20 16.03
N ILE A 44 18.74 3.49 15.40
CA ILE A 44 18.46 2.09 15.68
C ILE A 44 19.26 1.23 14.71
N SER A 45 20.06 0.29 15.22
CA SER A 45 20.75 -0.69 14.37
C SER A 45 20.49 -2.12 14.83
N PHE A 46 19.67 -2.83 14.05
CA PHE A 46 19.44 -4.26 14.24
C PHE A 46 20.16 -5.04 13.15
N ALA A 47 21.38 -5.51 13.45
CA ALA A 47 22.21 -6.20 12.47
C ALA A 47 21.64 -7.55 12.02
N CYS A 48 20.98 -8.29 12.93
CA CYS A 48 20.48 -9.64 12.68
C CYS A 48 18.99 -9.72 12.31
N LEU A 49 18.25 -8.61 12.47
CA LEU A 49 16.80 -8.61 12.29
C LEU A 49 16.44 -8.78 10.82
N LYS A 50 15.72 -9.85 10.50
CA LYS A 50 15.24 -10.22 9.16
C LYS A 50 13.80 -9.81 8.93
N THR A 51 12.97 -9.86 9.97
CA THR A 51 11.56 -9.45 9.88
C THR A 51 11.18 -8.51 11.02
N LEU A 52 10.55 -7.39 10.66
CA LEU A 52 10.03 -6.41 11.61
C LEU A 52 8.54 -6.18 11.36
N HIS A 53 7.73 -6.37 12.40
CA HIS A 53 6.30 -6.12 12.37
C HIS A 53 5.98 -5.07 13.44
N LEU A 54 5.48 -3.92 13.02
CA LEU A 54 5.03 -2.87 13.92
C LEU A 54 3.54 -2.62 13.68
N ARG A 55 2.75 -2.75 14.74
CA ARG A 55 1.34 -2.38 14.74
C ARG A 55 1.09 -1.33 15.80
N ARG A 56 0.21 -0.37 15.51
CA ARG A 56 -0.29 0.65 16.47
C ARG A 56 0.84 1.31 17.26
N CYS A 57 1.98 1.51 16.60
CA CYS A 57 3.16 2.14 17.16
C CYS A 57 3.12 3.64 16.82
N GLN A 58 3.16 4.48 17.84
CA GLN A 58 3.11 5.93 17.69
C GLN A 58 4.50 6.53 17.82
N ASN A 59 4.65 7.75 17.26
CA ASN A 59 5.86 8.55 17.34
C ASN A 59 7.15 7.78 17.00
N LEU A 60 7.15 6.96 15.94
CA LEU A 60 8.40 6.35 15.48
C LEU A 60 9.45 7.43 15.17
N PRO A 61 10.73 7.19 15.54
CA PRO A 61 11.83 7.97 15.01
C PRO A 61 11.83 7.90 13.48
N MET A 62 12.30 8.96 12.81
CA MET A 62 12.37 8.96 11.34
C MET A 62 13.18 7.76 10.84
N MET A 63 12.59 7.00 9.92
CA MET A 63 13.16 5.74 9.43
C MET A 63 14.48 5.93 8.67
N ASP A 64 14.76 7.15 8.20
CA ASP A 64 16.03 7.51 7.54
C ASP A 64 17.27 7.24 8.42
N TYR A 65 17.08 7.14 9.73
CA TYR A 65 18.14 6.86 10.69
C TYR A 65 18.26 5.37 11.07
N TRP A 66 17.39 4.52 10.54
CA TRP A 66 17.38 3.09 10.85
C TRP A 66 18.40 2.35 10.00
N THR A 67 19.24 1.53 10.63
CA THR A 67 20.24 0.71 9.94
C THR A 67 19.95 -0.77 10.22
N MET A 68 19.18 -1.40 9.33
CA MET A 68 18.77 -2.80 9.46
C MET A 68 19.25 -3.60 8.24
N PRO A 69 20.55 -3.92 8.16
CA PRO A 69 21.15 -4.49 6.95
C PRO A 69 20.61 -5.89 6.62
N SER A 70 20.12 -6.65 7.59
CA SER A 70 19.55 -7.98 7.35
C SER A 70 18.04 -7.97 7.08
N LEU A 71 17.37 -6.82 7.14
CA LEU A 71 15.92 -6.74 7.06
C LEU A 71 15.44 -7.12 5.66
N THR A 72 14.65 -8.19 5.57
CA THR A 72 14.06 -8.68 4.33
C THR A 72 12.55 -8.50 4.26
N SER A 73 11.86 -8.45 5.40
CA SER A 73 10.39 -8.27 5.45
C SER A 73 10.01 -7.21 6.49
N PHE A 74 9.19 -6.24 6.08
CA PHE A 74 8.77 -5.13 6.92
C PHE A 74 7.26 -4.91 6.83
N TYR A 75 6.57 -5.07 7.96
CA TYR A 75 5.13 -4.92 8.08
C TYR A 75 4.80 -3.75 9.01
N LEU A 76 3.96 -2.84 8.54
CA LEU A 76 3.52 -1.64 9.26
C LEU A 76 2.00 -1.53 9.22
N GLU A 77 1.37 -1.38 10.38
CA GLU A 77 -0.08 -1.25 10.53
C GLU A 77 -0.44 -0.19 11.57
N VAL A 78 -1.16 0.86 11.20
CA VAL A 78 -1.52 1.96 12.12
C VAL A 78 -0.27 2.55 12.78
N VAL A 79 0.72 2.89 11.95
CA VAL A 79 2.02 3.39 12.40
C VAL A 79 2.27 4.77 11.81
N SER A 80 2.62 5.77 12.63
CA SER A 80 3.05 7.05 12.06
C SER A 80 4.46 6.90 11.51
N ILE A 81 4.56 6.83 10.18
CA ILE A 81 5.82 6.76 9.44
C ILE A 81 6.25 8.17 9.02
N GLY A 82 7.48 8.31 8.53
CA GLY A 82 7.86 9.53 7.81
C GLY A 82 7.13 9.64 6.47
N ASN A 83 7.59 10.56 5.62
CA ASN A 83 7.16 10.64 4.22
C ASN A 83 8.00 9.74 3.28
N GLN A 84 8.99 9.03 3.82
CA GLN A 84 9.95 8.25 3.05
C GLN A 84 10.23 6.89 3.71
N ILE A 85 10.37 5.87 2.87
CA ILE A 85 10.86 4.53 3.21
C ILE A 85 12.05 4.27 2.28
N LEU A 86 13.25 4.48 2.80
CA LEU A 86 14.51 4.37 2.08
C LEU A 86 15.60 3.77 3.00
N GLY A 87 16.74 3.39 2.41
CA GLY A 87 17.89 2.88 3.18
C GLY A 87 17.84 1.40 3.55
N PHE A 88 16.75 0.69 3.23
CA PHE A 88 16.63 -0.75 3.45
C PHE A 88 17.17 -1.56 2.25
N GLU A 89 18.49 -1.72 2.17
CA GLU A 89 19.18 -2.30 1.00
C GLU A 89 18.80 -3.75 0.66
N ASN A 90 18.34 -4.53 1.63
CA ASN A 90 18.00 -5.95 1.48
C ASN A 90 16.50 -6.24 1.61
N LEU A 91 15.67 -5.20 1.71
CA LEU A 91 14.23 -5.36 1.84
C LEU A 91 13.64 -6.00 0.59
N LYS A 92 12.94 -7.13 0.78
CA LYS A 92 12.24 -7.87 -0.27
C LYS A 92 10.73 -7.69 -0.17
N GLU A 93 10.20 -7.56 1.03
CA GLU A 93 8.76 -7.45 1.26
C GLU A 93 8.43 -6.24 2.11
N LEU A 94 7.50 -5.42 1.63
CA LEU A 94 6.98 -4.27 2.35
C LEU A 94 5.46 -4.32 2.36
N THR A 95 4.88 -4.23 3.56
CA THR A 95 3.44 -4.17 3.75
C THR A 95 3.08 -2.95 4.57
N LEU A 96 2.30 -2.04 3.98
CA LEU A 96 1.77 -0.84 4.62
C LEU A 96 0.26 -0.98 4.72
N VAL A 97 -0.27 -1.07 5.93
CA VAL A 97 -1.69 -1.26 6.22
C VAL A 97 -2.17 -0.13 7.12
N GLU A 98 -3.39 0.35 6.91
CA GLU A 98 -4.14 1.26 7.80
C GLU A 98 -3.36 2.48 8.34
N ASN A 99 -3.71 3.69 7.91
CA ASN A 99 -3.20 4.96 8.46
C ASN A 99 -1.70 4.97 8.78
N CYS A 100 -0.88 4.43 7.87
CA CYS A 100 0.56 4.67 7.90
C CYS A 100 0.82 6.12 7.47
N THR A 101 0.57 7.08 8.36
CA THR A 101 0.59 8.51 8.04
C THR A 101 1.94 9.13 8.33
N GLY A 102 2.33 10.09 7.49
CA GLY A 102 3.39 11.03 7.83
C GLY A 102 3.12 11.68 9.18
N ARG A 103 4.12 11.76 10.09
CA ARG A 103 4.09 12.58 11.33
C ARG A 103 3.59 14.04 11.09
N PHE A 104 3.56 14.50 9.84
CA PHE A 104 3.22 15.87 9.42
C PHE A 104 2.07 15.98 8.40
N HIS A 105 1.10 15.05 8.38
CA HIS A 105 0.04 15.04 7.35
C HIS A 105 0.59 15.03 5.92
N ALA A 106 1.71 14.32 5.71
CA ALA A 106 2.30 14.23 4.38
C ALA A 106 1.32 13.51 3.43
N GLU A 107 0.85 14.23 2.41
CA GLU A 107 -0.01 13.68 1.37
C GLU A 107 0.74 12.69 0.46
N THR A 108 2.08 12.66 0.51
CA THR A 108 2.93 11.84 -0.35
C THR A 108 3.90 10.97 0.44
N ILE A 109 3.98 9.68 0.09
CA ILE A 109 4.88 8.67 0.64
C ILE A 109 5.81 8.20 -0.49
N THR A 110 7.12 8.31 -0.29
CA THR A 110 8.13 7.82 -1.23
C THR A 110 8.70 6.49 -0.76
N ILE A 111 8.66 5.46 -1.60
CA ILE A 111 9.22 4.14 -1.33
C ILE A 111 10.39 3.94 -2.31
N ASN A 112 11.61 3.88 -1.79
CA ASN A 112 12.82 3.64 -2.58
C ASN A 112 13.57 2.43 -2.02
N CYS A 113 13.31 1.25 -2.59
CA CYS A 113 13.84 -0.02 -2.12
C CYS A 113 14.22 -0.89 -3.34
N LEU A 114 15.51 -0.88 -3.69
CA LEU A 114 15.98 -1.44 -4.97
C LEU A 114 15.78 -2.95 -5.12
N LYS A 115 15.83 -3.69 -4.01
CA LYS A 115 15.62 -5.15 -3.96
C LYS A 115 14.19 -5.54 -3.59
N LEU A 116 13.28 -4.56 -3.47
CA LEU A 116 11.90 -4.83 -3.12
C LEU A 116 11.24 -5.65 -4.22
N GLN A 117 10.56 -6.69 -3.78
CA GLN A 117 10.11 -7.83 -4.55
C GLN A 117 8.58 -7.96 -4.45
N SER A 118 8.04 -7.73 -3.25
CA SER A 118 6.62 -7.68 -2.94
C SER A 118 6.25 -6.39 -2.22
N LEU A 119 5.22 -5.69 -2.70
CA LEU A 119 4.68 -4.47 -2.09
C LEU A 119 3.18 -4.62 -1.89
N THR A 120 2.73 -4.49 -0.64
CA THR A 120 1.32 -4.43 -0.28
C THR A 120 0.99 -3.05 0.28
N LEU A 121 0.03 -2.37 -0.34
CA LEU A 121 -0.49 -1.08 0.07
C LEU A 121 -1.97 -1.24 0.44
N ASN A 122 -2.29 -1.00 1.70
CA ASN A 122 -3.65 -0.93 2.20
C ASN A 122 -3.97 0.39 2.92
N PRO A 123 -3.91 1.54 2.20
CA PRO A 123 -4.13 2.84 2.80
C PRO A 123 -5.61 3.05 3.14
N VAL A 124 -5.86 3.63 4.31
CA VAL A 124 -7.20 4.09 4.74
C VAL A 124 -7.44 5.54 4.37
N ASP A 125 -6.38 6.36 4.28
CA ASP A 125 -6.43 7.75 3.86
C ASP A 125 -5.95 7.93 2.40
N ARG A 126 -6.19 9.12 1.84
CA ARG A 126 -5.73 9.49 0.49
C ARG A 126 -4.26 9.89 0.53
N HIS A 127 -3.40 8.94 0.20
CA HIS A 127 -1.99 9.20 0.00
C HIS A 127 -1.62 9.15 -1.48
N THR A 128 -0.55 9.83 -1.84
CA THR A 128 0.15 9.65 -3.10
C THR A 128 1.37 8.79 -2.81
N PHE A 129 1.60 7.76 -3.62
CA PHE A 129 2.77 6.90 -3.49
C PHE A 129 3.71 7.15 -4.66
N ILE A 130 4.98 7.40 -4.36
CA ILE A 130 6.05 7.45 -5.35
C ILE A 130 6.95 6.24 -5.12
N VAL A 131 6.91 5.26 -6.02
CA VAL A 131 7.61 3.98 -5.84
C VAL A 131 8.78 3.87 -6.82
N SER A 132 9.97 3.59 -6.30
CA SER A 132 11.17 3.17 -7.04
C SER A 132 11.60 1.80 -6.49
N ALA A 133 11.23 0.76 -7.22
CA ALA A 133 11.43 -0.65 -6.86
C ALA A 133 11.63 -1.50 -8.12
N PRO A 134 12.80 -1.45 -8.79
CA PRO A 134 13.05 -2.10 -10.08
C PRO A 134 13.00 -3.63 -10.05
N SER A 135 13.04 -4.24 -8.86
CA SER A 135 12.97 -5.69 -8.64
C SER A 135 11.55 -6.17 -8.30
N LEU A 136 10.55 -5.29 -8.31
CA LEU A 136 9.21 -5.61 -7.85
C LEU A 136 8.54 -6.60 -8.83
N TYR A 137 8.07 -7.72 -8.31
CA TYR A 137 7.30 -8.71 -9.08
C TYR A 137 5.85 -8.78 -8.64
N TYR A 138 5.53 -8.37 -7.41
CA TYR A 138 4.17 -8.40 -6.89
C TYR A 138 3.80 -7.04 -6.30
N LEU A 139 2.68 -6.49 -6.76
CA LEU A 139 2.05 -5.30 -6.20
C LEU A 139 0.61 -5.64 -5.81
N SER A 140 0.25 -5.39 -4.56
CA SER A 140 -1.12 -5.48 -4.07
C SER A 140 -1.57 -4.11 -3.59
N TYR A 141 -2.58 -3.54 -4.20
CA TYR A 141 -3.23 -2.31 -3.76
C TYR A 141 -4.66 -2.61 -3.33
N CYS A 142 -4.96 -2.41 -2.05
CA CYS A 142 -6.29 -2.59 -1.48
C CYS A 142 -6.69 -1.31 -0.79
N SER A 143 -7.78 -0.64 -1.16
CA SER A 143 -8.16 0.58 -0.45
C SER A 143 -9.61 0.95 -0.65
N ARG A 144 -10.16 1.73 0.30
CA ARG A 144 -11.44 2.43 0.12
C ARG A 144 -11.29 3.71 -0.69
N HIS A 145 -10.08 4.05 -1.12
CA HIS A 145 -9.74 5.24 -1.87
C HIS A 145 -8.86 4.90 -3.06
N VAL A 146 -8.99 5.67 -4.14
CA VAL A 146 -8.04 5.62 -5.25
C VAL A 146 -6.94 6.64 -5.00
N SER A 147 -5.80 6.14 -4.55
CA SER A 147 -4.56 6.90 -4.38
C SER A 147 -3.86 7.09 -5.71
N ALA A 148 -3.11 8.19 -5.84
CA ALA A 148 -2.18 8.32 -6.96
C ALA A 148 -0.97 7.41 -6.70
N LEU A 149 -0.65 6.54 -7.65
CA LEU A 149 0.52 5.68 -7.60
C LEU A 149 1.42 6.04 -8.77
N PHE A 150 2.54 6.69 -8.48
CA PHE A 150 3.55 7.06 -9.45
C PHE A 150 4.76 6.15 -9.31
N ALA A 151 5.37 5.87 -10.45
CA ALA A 151 6.61 5.14 -10.51
C ALA A 151 7.67 6.02 -11.17
N ARG A 152 8.82 6.17 -10.53
CA ARG A 152 9.81 7.19 -10.93
C ARG A 152 10.46 6.86 -12.29
N ASP A 153 10.65 5.58 -12.56
CA ASP A 153 11.45 5.07 -13.69
C ASP A 153 10.63 4.11 -14.59
N GLY A 154 9.29 4.25 -14.62
CA GLY A 154 8.37 3.30 -15.24
C GLY A 154 7.72 2.36 -14.22
N PHE A 155 6.67 1.61 -14.61
CA PHE A 155 5.91 0.82 -13.64
C PHE A 155 6.81 -0.24 -12.97
N PRO A 156 6.86 -0.32 -11.63
CA PRO A 156 7.92 -1.06 -10.96
C PRO A 156 7.69 -2.57 -11.05
N CYS A 157 6.44 -3.01 -11.27
CA CYS A 157 6.05 -4.40 -11.15
C CYS A 157 6.17 -5.16 -12.48
N LYS A 158 6.89 -6.27 -12.48
CA LYS A 158 7.16 -7.08 -13.69
C LYS A 158 6.23 -8.28 -13.88
N THR A 159 5.50 -8.71 -12.85
CA THR A 159 4.78 -10.00 -12.90
C THR A 159 3.29 -9.88 -12.58
N GLN A 160 2.93 -9.44 -11.38
CA GLN A 160 1.55 -9.49 -10.93
C GLN A 160 1.13 -8.21 -10.20
N VAL A 161 -0.03 -7.70 -10.60
CA VAL A 161 -0.70 -6.58 -9.93
C VAL A 161 -2.08 -7.03 -9.47
N TYR A 162 -2.37 -6.78 -8.21
CA TYR A 162 -3.70 -6.94 -7.62
C TYR A 162 -4.23 -5.57 -7.22
N ILE A 163 -5.44 -5.23 -7.68
CA ILE A 163 -6.14 -4.00 -7.32
C ILE A 163 -7.52 -4.33 -6.75
N ASP A 164 -7.76 -3.85 -5.53
CA ASP A 164 -9.01 -3.99 -4.79
C ASP A 164 -9.47 -2.64 -4.25
N ILE A 165 -10.29 -1.94 -5.02
CA ILE A 165 -11.00 -0.74 -4.59
C ILE A 165 -12.31 -1.14 -3.94
N ARG A 166 -12.39 -0.96 -2.62
CA ARG A 166 -13.55 -1.36 -1.80
C ARG A 166 -14.53 -0.22 -1.63
N LYS A 167 -15.81 -0.56 -1.55
CA LYS A 167 -16.89 0.35 -1.15
C LYS A 167 -16.67 0.84 0.28
N ASN A 168 -16.95 2.11 0.51
CA ASN A 168 -17.02 2.70 1.84
C ASN A 168 -18.48 2.97 2.21
N ASN A 169 -19.07 2.15 3.09
CA ASN A 169 -20.51 2.19 3.42
C ASN A 169 -21.43 1.98 2.21
N GLY A 170 -21.06 1.06 1.32
CA GLY A 170 -21.85 0.71 0.13
C GLY A 170 -21.59 1.58 -1.10
N GLU A 171 -20.77 2.63 -1.00
CA GLU A 171 -20.47 3.55 -2.11
C GLU A 171 -18.97 3.61 -2.41
N PHE A 172 -18.57 3.68 -3.69
CA PHE A 172 -17.17 3.83 -4.10
C PHE A 172 -16.60 5.23 -3.84
N PHE A 173 -17.46 6.25 -3.82
CA PHE A 173 -17.05 7.65 -3.72
C PHE A 173 -17.93 8.33 -2.68
N LYS A 174 -17.70 8.05 -1.39
CA LYS A 174 -18.45 8.70 -0.31
C LYS A 174 -18.29 10.23 -0.46
N CYS A 175 -19.38 10.89 -0.86
CA CYS A 175 -19.42 12.31 -1.16
C CYS A 175 -19.36 13.12 0.12
N TYR A 176 -18.26 13.83 0.36
CA TYR A 176 -18.33 15.03 1.20
C TYR A 176 -18.96 16.13 0.34
N ILE A 177 -20.19 16.48 0.67
CA ILE A 177 -21.09 17.37 -0.09
C ILE A 177 -20.54 18.81 -0.23
N ASP A 178 -19.42 19.14 0.42
CA ASP A 178 -18.96 20.53 0.59
C ASP A 178 -17.71 20.95 -0.24
N ARG A 179 -17.20 20.11 -1.13
CA ARG A 179 -16.16 20.50 -2.13
C ARG A 179 -16.72 20.43 -3.55
N PRO A 180 -16.12 21.11 -4.55
CA PRO A 180 -16.54 20.96 -5.95
C PRO A 180 -16.34 19.50 -6.39
N TYR A 181 -17.39 18.72 -6.22
CA TYR A 181 -17.50 17.27 -6.38
C TYR A 181 -16.88 16.78 -7.70
N LEU A 182 -17.11 17.55 -8.76
CA LEU A 182 -16.56 17.28 -10.08
C LEU A 182 -15.03 17.22 -10.06
N THR A 183 -14.33 18.18 -9.46
CA THR A 183 -12.86 18.23 -9.49
C THR A 183 -12.24 17.01 -8.79
N LEU A 184 -12.82 16.60 -7.67
CA LEU A 184 -12.34 15.46 -6.89
C LEU A 184 -12.61 14.14 -7.60
N LEU A 185 -13.80 13.98 -8.17
CA LEU A 185 -14.15 12.81 -8.96
C LEU A 185 -13.26 12.68 -10.19
N LYS A 186 -12.97 13.80 -10.89
CA LYS A 186 -12.04 13.82 -12.02
C LYS A 186 -10.64 13.34 -11.61
N LEU A 187 -10.12 13.83 -10.48
CA LEU A 187 -8.80 13.42 -9.98
C LEU A 187 -8.76 11.93 -9.62
N VAL A 188 -9.79 11.43 -8.93
CA VAL A 188 -9.92 10.00 -8.57
C VAL A 188 -9.96 9.12 -9.82
N ILE A 189 -10.74 9.51 -10.82
CA ILE A 189 -10.80 8.83 -12.11
C ILE A 189 -9.44 8.83 -12.81
N GLN A 190 -8.76 9.98 -12.86
CA GLN A 190 -7.43 10.11 -13.47
C GLN A 190 -6.39 9.22 -12.79
N ASN A 191 -6.34 9.22 -11.45
CA ASN A 191 -5.43 8.37 -10.69
C ASN A 191 -5.68 6.88 -10.96
N PHE A 192 -6.96 6.50 -11.08
CA PHE A 192 -7.31 5.11 -11.34
C PHE A 192 -6.91 4.68 -12.75
N ILE A 193 -7.17 5.53 -13.75
CA ILE A 193 -6.71 5.31 -15.12
C ILE A 193 -5.19 5.16 -15.14
N LEU A 194 -4.45 6.05 -14.47
CA LEU A 194 -2.98 5.97 -14.42
C LEU A 194 -2.50 4.64 -13.80
N MET A 195 -3.16 4.19 -12.72
CA MET A 195 -2.85 2.90 -12.09
C MET A 195 -3.10 1.73 -13.05
N LEU A 196 -4.22 1.74 -13.79
CA LEU A 196 -4.53 0.71 -14.78
C LEU A 196 -3.58 0.74 -15.98
N LYS A 197 -3.24 1.93 -16.50
CA LYS A 197 -2.23 2.07 -17.57
C LYS A 197 -0.90 1.50 -17.12
N ALA A 198 -0.47 1.81 -15.89
CA ALA A 198 0.79 1.31 -15.39
C ALA A 198 0.75 -0.21 -15.17
N ALA A 199 -0.35 -0.73 -14.62
CA ALA A 199 -0.57 -2.17 -14.48
C ALA A 199 -0.64 -2.93 -15.82
N SER A 200 -0.98 -2.24 -16.92
CA SER A 200 -1.00 -2.84 -18.26
C SER A 200 0.36 -3.34 -18.72
N GLU A 201 1.45 -2.81 -18.16
CA GLU A 201 2.82 -3.27 -18.43
C GLU A 201 3.10 -4.66 -17.81
N THR A 202 2.18 -5.18 -17.00
CA THR A 202 2.35 -6.47 -16.31
C THR A 202 1.64 -7.62 -17.02
N PRO A 203 2.18 -8.85 -16.94
CA PRO A 203 1.54 -9.99 -17.58
C PRO A 203 0.25 -10.43 -16.87
N PHE A 204 0.07 -10.14 -15.58
CA PHE A 204 -1.10 -10.57 -14.81
C PHE A 204 -1.69 -9.44 -13.97
N LEU A 205 -2.91 -9.03 -14.30
CA LEU A 205 -3.72 -8.09 -13.52
C LEU A 205 -4.93 -8.82 -12.92
N GLU A 206 -5.08 -8.72 -11.60
CA GLU A 206 -6.26 -9.20 -10.88
C GLU A 206 -7.04 -8.02 -10.29
N LEU A 207 -8.33 -7.97 -10.59
CA LEU A 207 -9.26 -6.95 -10.11
C LEU A 207 -10.34 -7.60 -9.24
N SER A 208 -10.70 -6.95 -8.13
CA SER A 208 -11.86 -7.39 -7.33
C SER A 208 -13.19 -7.08 -8.01
N SER A 209 -14.25 -7.82 -7.66
CA SER A 209 -15.62 -7.58 -8.17
C SER A 209 -16.11 -6.16 -7.87
N GLU A 210 -15.78 -5.63 -6.69
CA GLU A 210 -16.07 -4.25 -6.32
C GLU A 210 -15.30 -3.27 -7.22
N THR A 211 -14.02 -3.51 -7.48
CA THR A 211 -13.23 -2.67 -8.40
C THR A 211 -13.87 -2.55 -9.78
N ILE A 212 -14.40 -3.66 -10.30
CA ILE A 212 -15.08 -3.72 -11.61
C ILE A 212 -16.40 -2.95 -11.58
N GLU A 213 -17.18 -3.07 -10.51
CA GLU A 213 -18.41 -2.28 -10.33
C GLU A 213 -18.11 -0.79 -10.23
N GLY A 214 -17.04 -0.41 -9.53
CA GLY A 214 -16.54 0.97 -9.48
C GLY A 214 -16.17 1.50 -10.87
N LEU A 215 -15.49 0.69 -11.68
CA LEU A 215 -15.18 0.99 -13.09
C LEU A 215 -16.44 1.24 -13.92
N GLN A 216 -17.46 0.40 -13.77
CA GLN A 216 -18.74 0.53 -14.47
C GLN A 216 -19.44 1.85 -14.15
N MET A 217 -19.44 2.27 -12.88
CA MET A 217 -20.07 3.52 -12.47
C MET A 217 -19.42 4.74 -13.11
N ILE A 218 -18.09 4.76 -13.17
CA ILE A 218 -17.35 5.88 -13.76
C ILE A 218 -17.26 5.81 -15.29
N TYR A 219 -17.62 4.69 -15.91
CA TYR A 219 -17.53 4.46 -17.35
C TYR A 219 -18.22 5.54 -18.20
N SER A 220 -19.42 5.95 -17.80
CA SER A 220 -20.15 7.05 -18.47
C SER A 220 -19.42 8.39 -18.45
N GLN A 221 -18.47 8.56 -17.53
CA GLN A 221 -17.58 9.72 -17.42
C GLN A 221 -16.19 9.47 -18.02
N LEU A 222 -15.77 8.19 -18.16
CA LEU A 222 -14.49 7.78 -18.74
C LEU A 222 -14.42 8.06 -20.24
N SER A 223 -15.53 7.97 -20.98
CA SER A 223 -15.60 8.28 -22.42
C SER A 223 -15.19 9.71 -22.80
N LYS A 224 -15.04 10.60 -21.82
CA LYS A 224 -14.54 11.98 -21.99
C LYS A 224 -13.02 12.10 -21.85
N TYR A 225 -12.33 11.03 -21.46
CA TYR A 225 -10.87 11.00 -21.28
C TYR A 225 -10.25 10.13 -22.36
N GLU A 226 -9.12 10.58 -22.92
CA GLU A 226 -8.46 9.92 -24.05
C GLU A 226 -8.20 8.42 -23.77
N HIS A 227 -8.63 7.61 -24.74
CA HIS A 227 -8.38 6.18 -24.79
C HIS A 227 -6.88 5.91 -24.77
N SER A 228 -6.43 5.04 -23.89
CA SER A 228 -5.08 4.46 -23.96
C SER A 228 -5.17 2.95 -23.93
N SER A 229 -4.52 2.32 -24.89
CA SER A 229 -4.45 0.87 -25.02
C SER A 229 -3.69 0.26 -23.84
N LEU A 230 -4.21 -0.85 -23.30
CA LEU A 230 -3.58 -1.66 -22.26
C LEU A 230 -2.67 -2.75 -22.89
N GLY A 231 -1.86 -2.38 -23.88
CA GLY A 231 -1.31 -3.31 -24.89
C GLY A 231 -0.39 -4.44 -24.40
N ASN A 232 0.07 -4.42 -23.15
CA ASN A 232 0.99 -5.45 -22.61
C ASN A 232 0.31 -6.45 -21.65
N LEU A 233 -0.99 -6.29 -21.36
CA LEU A 233 -1.71 -7.14 -20.41
C LEU A 233 -2.03 -8.52 -21.03
N LYS A 234 -1.50 -9.59 -20.44
CA LYS A 234 -1.72 -10.96 -20.96
C LYS A 234 -2.92 -11.67 -20.31
N ILE A 235 -3.14 -11.41 -19.02
CA ILE A 235 -4.18 -12.09 -18.24
C ILE A 235 -4.91 -11.07 -17.37
N LEU A 236 -6.23 -11.04 -17.51
CA LEU A 236 -7.15 -10.33 -16.62
C LEU A 236 -7.92 -11.37 -15.80
N SER A 237 -7.71 -11.37 -14.49
CA SER A 237 -8.43 -12.21 -13.53
C SER A 237 -9.45 -11.38 -12.76
N LEU A 238 -10.69 -11.85 -12.69
CA LEU A 238 -11.78 -11.19 -11.96
C LEU A 238 -12.15 -12.05 -10.75
N ARG A 239 -12.11 -11.48 -9.54
CA ARG A 239 -12.35 -12.23 -8.30
C ARG A 239 -13.37 -11.57 -7.39
N GLY A 240 -14.35 -12.33 -6.90
CA GLY A 240 -15.30 -11.89 -5.88
C GLY A 240 -16.69 -12.55 -5.97
N PRO A 241 -17.48 -12.50 -4.89
CA PRO A 241 -18.85 -13.00 -4.88
C PRO A 241 -19.74 -12.16 -5.81
N GLY A 242 -20.66 -12.80 -6.53
CA GLY A 242 -21.63 -12.12 -7.40
C GLY A 242 -21.16 -11.78 -8.82
N LEU A 243 -19.91 -12.10 -9.20
CA LEU A 243 -19.40 -11.91 -10.59
C LEU A 243 -20.25 -12.66 -11.64
N PHE A 244 -20.87 -13.77 -11.24
CA PHE A 244 -21.77 -14.56 -12.08
C PHE A 244 -23.27 -14.29 -11.80
N ASP A 245 -23.59 -13.52 -10.76
CA ASP A 245 -24.95 -13.09 -10.42
C ASP A 245 -25.28 -11.71 -11.02
N MET A 246 -24.27 -10.98 -11.52
CA MET A 246 -24.48 -9.79 -12.35
C MET A 246 -25.19 -10.21 -13.65
N GLN A 247 -26.37 -9.64 -13.93
CA GLN A 247 -27.12 -9.96 -15.13
C GLN A 247 -26.20 -9.85 -16.38
N PRO A 248 -26.19 -10.90 -17.23
CA PRO A 248 -25.20 -11.09 -18.29
C PRO A 248 -25.10 -9.99 -19.36
N PRO A 249 -26.08 -9.09 -19.59
CA PRO A 249 -25.87 -8.02 -20.56
C PRO A 249 -24.73 -7.08 -20.15
N ARG A 250 -24.62 -6.67 -18.87
CA ARG A 250 -23.73 -5.56 -18.47
C ARG A 250 -22.28 -5.97 -18.21
N THR A 251 -22.06 -7.17 -17.69
CA THR A 251 -20.71 -7.68 -17.40
C THR A 251 -19.97 -8.01 -18.69
N ASN A 252 -20.68 -8.55 -19.68
CA ASN A 252 -20.14 -8.78 -21.02
C ASN A 252 -19.80 -7.47 -21.72
N TYR A 253 -20.61 -6.40 -21.60
CA TYR A 253 -20.23 -5.08 -22.13
C TYR A 253 -18.94 -4.54 -21.51
N VAL A 254 -18.66 -4.82 -20.24
CA VAL A 254 -17.44 -4.28 -19.58
C VAL A 254 -16.23 -5.12 -19.89
N ILE A 255 -16.37 -6.44 -20.01
CA ILE A 255 -15.30 -7.33 -20.45
C ILE A 255 -15.04 -7.14 -21.95
N ASP A 256 -16.08 -7.04 -22.78
CA ASP A 256 -15.99 -6.83 -24.22
C ASP A 256 -15.61 -5.39 -24.58
N ASP A 257 -15.95 -4.35 -23.79
CA ASP A 257 -15.41 -3.00 -23.99
C ASP A 257 -14.05 -2.77 -23.34
N ILE A 258 -13.69 -3.48 -22.26
CA ILE A 258 -12.28 -3.61 -21.87
C ILE A 258 -11.53 -4.27 -23.03
N ARG A 259 -12.11 -5.28 -23.70
CA ARG A 259 -11.56 -5.85 -24.93
C ARG A 259 -11.63 -4.90 -26.14
N ASN A 260 -12.65 -4.05 -26.31
CA ASN A 260 -12.73 -3.10 -27.44
C ASN A 260 -11.86 -1.83 -27.20
N TYR A 261 -11.48 -1.55 -25.96
CA TYR A 261 -10.36 -0.65 -25.60
C TYR A 261 -8.99 -1.32 -25.78
N VAL A 262 -8.99 -2.61 -26.11
CA VAL A 262 -7.84 -3.52 -26.24
C VAL A 262 -7.94 -4.16 -27.63
N ASP A 263 -7.72 -3.37 -28.68
CA ASP A 263 -7.43 -3.95 -29.99
C ASP A 263 -6.25 -4.93 -29.80
N PHE A 264 -6.55 -6.23 -29.97
CA PHE A 264 -5.57 -7.32 -30.03
C PHE A 264 -4.87 -7.31 -31.38
#